data_AF-A0A965CMJ2-F1
#
_entry.id   AF-A0A965CMJ2-F1
#
_cell.length_a   1.000
_cell.length_b   1.000
_cell.length_c   1.000
_cell.angle_alpha   90.00
_cell.angle_beta   90.00
_cell.angle_gamma   90.00
#
_symmetry.space_group_name_H-M   'P 1'
#
loop_
_entity.id
_entity.type
_entity.pdbx_description
1 polymer ?
#
loop_
_entity_poly.entity_id
_entity_poly.type
_entity_poly.pdbx_seq_one_letter_code
_entity_poly.pdbx_strand_id
1 'polypeptide(L)'
;MNALVHPQTSGTPMLRAPSEQELSHLFALAEHEILHGRLSEALLLLRFIRAIDPSHTDAAARTALVLFRREQWPEAWDAFDIRFKLMSAQPTVTVKNADGTRRDVPRWTGGPVPKKLLVMDEQGLGDTIHFARYLRFLVERDVEVTFVTHRILFDLLKTMELPITLKPSDEPGSVGGVGGWTPLLHIPRALNIDPARYADKIPYIKADPQRVEKWRARLPKDKKLIGIAWAGNPDSPAEKGRSAPLEAFAPLAELPNVALVVLQKGKGFQEVETVSFRDKLVLLGDEFDEGGQAFLDSAAVMMSLDHIVSVDTSILHVAGALGRPTALLLRREPDWRWLARESDNVWYPSVTLYRQKNSGEWSEPMGRLCEALQKNDEAVTEAVTQSVTHETLTDPQRPLMPVSIGELADRRGILDLKAERAPQKAVKAEAKRQRAALDPAWQAVVERNDAVIGLDAELRAINAELWEVEDKLRMAENEKVFDEAFVALARSVYRLNDRRSEIKRRIDRMAGSSFTEIKSYAGKRK
;
A
#
# COMPACT_ATOMS: atom_id res chain seq x y z
N MET A 1 21.19 -73.74 -32.30
CA MET A 1 19.83 -73.92 -31.74
C MET A 1 19.54 -72.67 -30.92
N ASN A 2 18.54 -71.89 -31.34
CA ASN A 2 17.65 -70.97 -30.61
C ASN A 2 18.14 -70.45 -29.23
N ALA A 3 18.00 -69.17 -28.85
CA ALA A 3 17.05 -68.16 -29.32
C ALA A 3 17.35 -66.79 -28.67
N LEU A 4 17.05 -65.73 -29.43
CA LEU A 4 16.38 -64.47 -29.02
C LEU A 4 17.08 -63.65 -27.91
N VAL A 5 17.84 -62.58 -28.16
CA VAL A 5 17.49 -61.30 -28.82
C VAL A 5 16.04 -60.86 -28.60
N HIS A 6 15.83 -59.99 -27.61
CA HIS A 6 14.99 -58.81 -27.80
C HIS A 6 15.62 -57.60 -27.08
N PRO A 7 15.57 -56.40 -27.69
CA PRO A 7 16.32 -55.24 -27.23
C PRO A 7 15.60 -54.55 -26.08
N GLN A 8 16.39 -54.01 -25.16
CA GLN A 8 15.93 -53.06 -24.15
C GLN A 8 15.20 -51.91 -24.85
N THR A 9 13.90 -51.79 -24.62
CA THR A 9 13.18 -50.56 -24.87
C THR A 9 13.62 -49.57 -23.81
N SER A 10 14.54 -48.70 -24.21
CA SER A 10 14.82 -47.42 -23.56
C SER A 10 13.57 -46.55 -23.62
N GLY A 11 12.60 -46.82 -22.76
CA GLY A 11 11.52 -45.90 -22.47
C GLY A 11 12.00 -44.97 -21.37
N THR A 12 12.43 -43.76 -21.72
CA THR A 12 12.38 -42.64 -20.77
C THR A 12 10.98 -42.68 -20.15
N PRO A 13 10.82 -42.73 -18.82
CA PRO A 13 9.49 -42.76 -18.22
C PRO A 13 8.76 -41.52 -18.72
N MET A 14 7.78 -41.71 -19.61
CA MET A 14 6.86 -40.65 -19.98
C MET A 14 6.13 -40.32 -18.69
N LEU A 15 6.43 -39.15 -18.12
CA LEU A 15 5.66 -38.59 -17.03
C LEU A 15 4.19 -38.59 -17.50
N ARG A 16 3.38 -39.48 -16.91
CA ARG A 16 1.94 -39.47 -17.15
C ARG A 16 1.41 -38.11 -16.70
N ALA A 17 0.41 -37.59 -17.41
CA ALA A 17 -0.32 -36.43 -16.91
C ALA A 17 -0.86 -36.76 -15.50
N PRO A 18 -0.68 -35.87 -14.51
CA PRO A 18 -1.21 -36.11 -13.18
C PRO A 18 -2.74 -36.18 -13.24
N SER A 19 -3.27 -37.08 -12.42
CA SER A 19 -4.70 -37.24 -12.17
C SER A 19 -5.30 -35.99 -11.53
N GLU A 20 -6.62 -35.86 -11.61
CA GLU A 20 -7.39 -34.80 -10.92
C GLU A 20 -7.09 -34.79 -9.41
N GLN A 21 -6.94 -35.97 -8.80
CA GLN A 21 -6.58 -36.08 -7.39
C GLN A 21 -5.17 -35.55 -7.11
N GLU A 22 -4.18 -35.82 -7.98
CA GLU A 22 -2.82 -35.27 -7.85
C GLU A 22 -2.82 -33.74 -8.02
N LEU A 23 -3.63 -33.19 -8.95
CA LEU A 23 -3.78 -31.74 -9.11
C LEU A 23 -4.43 -31.08 -7.88
N SER A 24 -5.44 -31.72 -7.29
CA SER A 24 -6.08 -31.25 -6.06
C SER A 24 -5.10 -31.20 -4.87
N HIS A 25 -4.23 -32.22 -4.71
CA HIS A 25 -3.18 -32.20 -3.70
C HIS A 25 -2.15 -31.09 -3.93
N LEU A 26 -1.74 -30.87 -5.19
CA LEU A 26 -0.83 -29.78 -5.55
C LEU A 26 -1.45 -28.41 -5.26
N PHE A 27 -2.76 -28.25 -5.51
CA PHE A 27 -3.48 -27.02 -5.19
C PHE A 27 -3.56 -26.79 -3.67
N ALA A 28 -3.87 -27.83 -2.89
CA ALA A 28 -3.85 -27.75 -1.43
C ALA A 28 -2.46 -27.40 -0.88
N LEU A 29 -1.40 -27.93 -1.48
CA LEU A 29 -0.03 -27.55 -1.15
C LEU A 29 0.23 -26.08 -1.51
N ALA A 30 -0.23 -25.60 -2.66
CA ALA A 30 -0.10 -24.19 -3.02
C ALA A 30 -0.80 -23.27 -1.99
N GLU A 31 -2.03 -23.60 -1.56
CA GLU A 31 -2.73 -22.86 -0.50
C GLU A 31 -1.94 -22.88 0.82
N HIS A 32 -1.33 -24.02 1.17
CA HIS A 32 -0.46 -24.13 2.34
C HIS A 32 0.76 -23.20 2.24
N GLU A 33 1.42 -23.13 1.08
CA GLU A 33 2.54 -22.22 0.85
C GLU A 33 2.12 -20.75 0.97
N ILE A 34 0.94 -20.39 0.46
CA ILE A 34 0.36 -19.04 0.56
C ILE A 34 0.14 -18.63 2.03
N LEU A 35 -0.44 -19.53 2.83
CA LEU A 35 -0.70 -19.32 4.27
C LEU A 35 0.58 -19.09 5.10
N HIS A 36 1.72 -19.58 4.61
CA HIS A 36 3.03 -19.40 5.23
C HIS A 36 3.86 -18.30 4.58
N GLY A 37 3.29 -17.53 3.66
CA GLY A 37 3.99 -16.45 2.97
C GLY A 37 5.07 -16.91 1.99
N ARG A 38 5.14 -18.21 1.66
CA ARG A 38 6.06 -18.81 0.68
C ARG A 38 5.50 -18.65 -0.74
N LEU A 39 5.37 -17.37 -1.14
CA LEU A 39 4.67 -16.98 -2.36
C LEU A 39 5.39 -17.40 -3.65
N SER A 40 6.70 -17.67 -3.58
CA SER A 40 7.44 -18.12 -4.76
C SER A 40 7.15 -19.58 -5.08
N GLU A 41 7.13 -20.41 -4.04
CA GLU A 41 6.80 -21.82 -4.04
C GLU A 41 5.34 -22.02 -4.46
N ALA A 42 4.42 -21.25 -3.87
CA ALA A 42 3.01 -21.22 -4.27
C ALA A 42 2.85 -20.90 -5.76
N LEU A 43 3.51 -19.85 -6.27
CA LEU A 43 3.38 -19.46 -7.68
C LEU A 43 3.91 -20.54 -8.64
N LEU A 44 4.98 -21.24 -8.27
CA LEU A 44 5.52 -22.36 -9.06
C LEU A 44 4.49 -23.51 -9.15
N LEU A 45 3.90 -23.89 -8.03
CA LEU A 45 2.86 -24.93 -7.98
C LEU A 45 1.63 -24.54 -8.81
N LEU A 46 1.15 -23.31 -8.66
CA LEU A 46 0.01 -22.79 -9.41
C LEU A 46 0.27 -22.74 -10.92
N ARG A 47 1.47 -22.32 -11.33
CA ARG A 47 1.87 -22.34 -12.75
C ARG A 47 1.98 -23.76 -13.29
N PHE A 48 2.48 -24.70 -12.49
CA PHE A 48 2.55 -26.11 -12.88
C PHE A 48 1.15 -26.70 -13.08
N ILE A 49 0.23 -26.49 -12.13
CA ILE A 49 -1.17 -26.91 -12.25
C ILE A 49 -1.79 -26.36 -13.53
N ARG A 50 -1.62 -25.05 -13.80
CA ARG A 50 -2.17 -24.39 -14.99
C ARG A 50 -1.51 -24.80 -16.31
N ALA A 51 -0.27 -25.29 -16.28
CA ALA A 51 0.38 -25.83 -17.48
C ALA A 51 -0.21 -27.19 -17.87
N ILE A 52 -0.72 -27.94 -16.90
CA ILE A 52 -1.31 -29.27 -17.09
C ILE A 52 -2.80 -29.16 -17.37
N ASP A 53 -3.51 -28.35 -16.57
CA ASP A 53 -4.91 -28.02 -16.75
C ASP A 53 -5.10 -26.50 -16.84
N PRO A 54 -5.07 -25.94 -18.07
CA PRO A 54 -5.34 -24.52 -18.30
C PRO A 54 -6.76 -24.07 -17.92
N SER A 55 -7.69 -25.02 -17.70
CA SER A 55 -9.08 -24.74 -17.33
C SER A 55 -9.30 -24.66 -15.81
N HIS A 56 -8.30 -24.99 -15.00
CA HIS A 56 -8.37 -24.97 -13.54
C HIS A 56 -8.57 -23.56 -12.99
N THR A 57 -9.83 -23.18 -12.72
CA THR A 57 -10.22 -21.80 -12.37
C THR A 57 -9.68 -21.35 -11.02
N ASP A 58 -9.64 -22.23 -10.02
CA ASP A 58 -9.13 -21.89 -8.68
C ASP A 58 -7.64 -21.58 -8.70
N ALA A 59 -6.85 -22.39 -9.43
CA ALA A 59 -5.43 -22.14 -9.62
C ALA A 59 -5.18 -20.83 -10.40
N ALA A 60 -6.02 -20.51 -11.39
CA ALA A 60 -5.96 -19.23 -12.09
C ALA A 60 -6.29 -18.04 -11.17
N ALA A 61 -7.34 -18.15 -10.35
CA ALA A 61 -7.73 -17.14 -9.37
C ALA A 61 -6.60 -16.90 -8.36
N ARG A 62 -6.07 -17.98 -7.77
CA ARG A 62 -4.95 -17.89 -6.83
C ARG A 62 -3.67 -17.36 -7.45
N THR A 63 -3.41 -17.68 -8.72
CA THR A 63 -2.26 -17.11 -9.45
C THR A 63 -2.34 -15.59 -9.47
N ALA A 64 -3.49 -15.01 -9.82
CA ALA A 64 -3.66 -13.55 -9.84
C ALA A 64 -3.38 -12.91 -8.48
N LEU A 65 -3.93 -13.47 -7.41
CA LEU A 65 -3.76 -12.95 -6.04
C LEU A 65 -2.32 -13.04 -5.55
N VAL A 66 -1.62 -14.15 -5.85
CA VAL A 66 -0.20 -14.32 -5.50
C VAL A 66 0.67 -13.35 -6.28
N LEU A 67 0.39 -13.12 -7.56
CA LEU A 67 1.13 -12.14 -8.38
C LEU A 67 0.98 -10.71 -7.82
N PHE A 68 -0.21 -10.32 -7.37
CA PHE A 68 -0.41 -9.03 -6.69
C PHE A 68 0.39 -8.92 -5.40
N ARG A 69 0.33 -9.94 -4.53
CA ARG A 69 1.09 -9.97 -3.27
C ARG A 69 2.61 -9.96 -3.47
N ARG A 70 3.07 -10.34 -4.68
CA ARG A 70 4.46 -10.27 -5.11
C ARG A 70 4.79 -9.03 -5.93
N GLU A 71 3.85 -8.09 -6.06
CA GLU A 71 4.03 -6.83 -6.80
C GLU A 71 4.39 -7.04 -8.28
N GLN A 72 3.99 -8.17 -8.86
CA GLN A 72 4.19 -8.47 -10.29
C GLN A 72 3.04 -7.88 -11.11
N TRP A 73 2.88 -6.55 -11.03
CA TRP A 73 1.65 -5.84 -11.43
C TRP A 73 1.14 -6.15 -12.84
N PRO A 74 1.94 -6.09 -13.91
CA PRO A 74 1.42 -6.33 -15.26
C PRO A 74 0.83 -7.74 -15.40
N GLU A 75 1.55 -8.76 -14.93
CA GLU A 75 1.09 -10.15 -14.98
C GLU A 75 -0.09 -10.38 -14.03
N ALA A 76 -0.09 -9.75 -12.87
CA ALA A 76 -1.18 -9.84 -11.90
C ALA A 76 -2.50 -9.32 -12.49
N TRP A 77 -2.47 -8.13 -13.11
CA TRP A 77 -3.62 -7.55 -13.78
C TRP A 77 -4.12 -8.42 -14.94
N ASP A 78 -3.22 -8.99 -15.73
CA ASP A 78 -3.58 -9.91 -16.81
C ASP A 78 -4.24 -11.19 -16.27
N ALA A 79 -3.69 -11.77 -15.21
CA ALA A 79 -4.27 -12.94 -14.56
C ALA A 79 -5.62 -12.65 -13.88
N PHE A 80 -5.83 -11.42 -13.39
CA PHE A 80 -7.04 -11.03 -12.66
C PHE A 80 -8.32 -10.99 -13.51
N ASP A 81 -8.21 -11.09 -14.84
CA ASP A 81 -9.38 -11.28 -15.72
C ASP A 81 -10.14 -12.59 -15.48
N ILE A 82 -9.51 -13.55 -14.79
CA ILE A 82 -10.19 -14.77 -14.33
C ILE A 82 -11.49 -14.46 -13.57
N ARG A 83 -11.58 -13.31 -12.88
CA ARG A 83 -12.80 -12.88 -12.19
C ARG A 83 -14.01 -12.80 -13.12
N PHE A 84 -13.84 -12.45 -14.40
CA PHE A 84 -14.93 -12.43 -15.37
C PHE A 84 -15.44 -13.83 -15.72
N LYS A 85 -14.57 -14.84 -15.67
CA LYS A 85 -14.96 -16.25 -15.87
C LYS A 85 -15.63 -16.85 -14.64
N LEU A 86 -15.33 -16.32 -13.44
CA LEU A 86 -15.93 -16.75 -12.18
C LEU A 86 -17.31 -16.12 -11.93
N MET A 87 -17.68 -15.08 -12.67
CA MET A 87 -19.02 -14.50 -12.59
C MET A 87 -20.06 -15.41 -13.27
N SER A 88 -21.25 -15.50 -12.66
CA SER A 88 -22.38 -16.25 -13.21
C SER A 88 -22.84 -15.74 -14.58
N ALA A 89 -22.64 -14.44 -14.85
CA ALA A 89 -22.81 -13.82 -16.15
C ALA A 89 -21.76 -12.74 -16.36
N GLN A 90 -21.22 -12.63 -17.58
CA GLN A 90 -20.33 -11.53 -17.89
C GLN A 90 -21.11 -10.22 -17.99
N PRO A 91 -20.57 -9.12 -17.44
CA PRO A 91 -21.22 -7.83 -17.54
C PRO A 91 -21.28 -7.39 -19.01
N THR A 92 -22.47 -6.99 -19.45
CA THR A 92 -22.72 -6.42 -20.77
C THR A 92 -23.43 -5.09 -20.62
N VAL A 93 -23.08 -4.13 -21.48
CA VAL A 93 -23.75 -2.83 -21.59
C VAL A 93 -24.35 -2.76 -22.98
N THR A 94 -25.64 -2.43 -23.05
CA THR A 94 -26.33 -2.25 -24.32
C THR A 94 -26.83 -0.82 -24.45
N VAL A 95 -26.87 -0.31 -25.68
CA VAL A 95 -27.54 0.96 -26.01
C VAL A 95 -28.70 0.71 -26.95
N LYS A 96 -29.77 1.47 -26.78
CA LYS A 96 -30.94 1.46 -27.67
C LYS A 96 -30.71 2.45 -28.81
N ASN A 97 -30.82 1.96 -30.03
CA ASN A 97 -30.75 2.77 -31.25
C ASN A 97 -32.07 3.54 -31.48
N ALA A 98 -32.04 4.53 -32.37
CA ALA A 98 -33.20 5.34 -32.71
C ALA A 98 -34.37 4.51 -33.30
N ASP A 99 -34.05 3.39 -33.96
CA ASP A 99 -35.00 2.42 -34.51
C ASP A 99 -35.57 1.43 -33.48
N GLY A 100 -35.16 1.55 -32.21
CA GLY A 100 -35.59 0.68 -31.13
C GLY A 100 -34.77 -0.60 -30.93
N THR A 101 -33.82 -0.91 -31.81
CA THR A 101 -32.93 -2.06 -31.68
C THR A 101 -31.91 -1.85 -30.55
N ARG A 102 -31.34 -2.94 -30.01
CA ARG A 102 -30.26 -2.88 -29.02
C ARG A 102 -28.94 -3.32 -29.67
N ARG A 103 -27.85 -2.63 -29.34
CA ARG A 103 -26.49 -3.05 -29.68
C ARG A 103 -25.62 -3.08 -28.45
N ASP A 104 -24.67 -4.00 -28.44
CA ASP A 104 -23.65 -4.08 -27.40
C ASP A 104 -22.69 -2.90 -27.52
N VAL A 105 -22.36 -2.31 -26.37
CA VAL A 105 -21.28 -1.33 -26.25
C VAL A 105 -19.99 -2.12 -26.04
N PRO A 106 -18.92 -1.87 -26.82
CA PRO A 106 -17.67 -2.59 -26.66
C PRO A 106 -17.05 -2.30 -25.29
N ARG A 107 -16.56 -3.35 -24.63
CA ARG A 107 -15.75 -3.21 -23.41
C ARG A 107 -14.37 -2.69 -23.79
N TRP A 108 -14.00 -1.52 -23.27
CA TRP A 108 -12.64 -1.00 -23.39
C TRP A 108 -11.73 -1.72 -22.40
N THR A 109 -10.73 -2.41 -22.94
CA THR A 109 -9.79 -3.25 -22.17
C THR A 109 -8.37 -2.70 -22.11
N GLY A 110 -8.07 -1.63 -22.86
CA GLY A 110 -6.75 -1.01 -23.00
C GLY A 110 -6.58 -0.34 -24.37
N GLY A 111 -5.43 0.30 -24.60
CA GLY A 111 -5.15 1.03 -25.84
C GLY A 111 -5.79 2.43 -25.89
N PRO A 112 -6.03 3.00 -27.10
CA PRO A 112 -6.64 4.31 -27.23
C PRO A 112 -7.99 4.38 -26.51
N VAL A 113 -8.13 5.34 -25.59
CA VAL A 113 -9.36 5.48 -24.79
C VAL A 113 -10.44 6.16 -25.64
N PRO A 114 -11.68 5.64 -25.67
CA PRO A 114 -12.80 6.33 -26.30
C PRO A 114 -13.00 7.72 -25.68
N LYS A 115 -13.38 8.72 -26.50
CA LYS A 115 -13.62 10.09 -26.02
C LYS A 115 -14.72 10.15 -24.96
N LYS A 116 -15.74 9.30 -25.05
CA LYS A 116 -16.83 9.16 -24.08
C LYS A 116 -16.84 7.73 -23.55
N LEU A 117 -16.61 7.55 -22.24
CA LEU A 117 -16.47 6.25 -21.62
C LEU A 117 -17.48 6.09 -20.46
N LEU A 118 -18.22 4.99 -20.49
CA LEU A 118 -19.03 4.56 -19.35
C LEU A 118 -18.17 3.73 -18.40
N VAL A 119 -18.09 4.15 -17.13
CA VAL A 119 -17.50 3.37 -16.06
C VAL A 119 -18.61 2.82 -15.19
N MET A 120 -18.55 1.53 -14.89
CA MET A 120 -19.47 0.85 -13.98
C MET A 120 -18.71 0.49 -12.72
N ASP A 121 -19.33 0.63 -11.55
CA ASP A 121 -18.79 0.05 -10.33
C ASP A 121 -18.67 -1.47 -10.44
N GLU A 122 -17.78 -2.03 -9.62
CA GLU A 122 -17.48 -3.46 -9.63
C GLU A 122 -17.17 -3.89 -8.19
N GLN A 123 -17.68 -5.05 -7.77
CA GLN A 123 -17.51 -5.64 -6.43
C GLN A 123 -18.24 -4.89 -5.30
N GLY A 124 -17.58 -4.65 -4.17
CA GLY A 124 -18.19 -4.08 -2.97
C GLY A 124 -18.04 -2.56 -2.86
N LEU A 125 -18.65 -1.99 -1.80
CA LEU A 125 -18.58 -0.56 -1.52
C LEU A 125 -17.13 -0.09 -1.26
N GLY A 126 -16.36 -0.88 -0.50
CA GLY A 126 -14.95 -0.61 -0.23
C GLY A 126 -14.10 -0.61 -1.51
N ASP A 127 -14.34 -1.56 -2.41
CA ASP A 127 -13.68 -1.64 -3.72
C ASP A 127 -14.01 -0.43 -4.58
N THR A 128 -15.27 0.00 -4.57
CA THR A 128 -15.72 1.17 -5.31
C THR A 128 -15.02 2.44 -4.79
N ILE A 129 -14.99 2.66 -3.47
CA ILE A 129 -14.28 3.80 -2.87
C ILE A 129 -12.80 3.71 -3.21
N HIS A 130 -12.19 2.53 -3.05
CA HIS A 130 -10.78 2.31 -3.33
C HIS A 130 -10.45 2.65 -4.78
N PHE A 131 -11.14 2.09 -5.77
CA PHE A 131 -10.80 2.26 -7.18
C PHE A 131 -11.37 3.51 -7.85
N ALA A 132 -12.34 4.21 -7.25
CA ALA A 132 -12.86 5.49 -7.77
C ALA A 132 -11.72 6.50 -8.03
N ARG A 133 -10.63 6.38 -7.28
CA ARG A 133 -9.38 7.10 -7.50
C ARG A 133 -8.87 7.15 -8.93
N TYR A 134 -9.09 6.08 -9.69
CA TYR A 134 -8.53 5.95 -11.03
C TYR A 134 -9.31 6.73 -12.08
N LEU A 135 -10.52 7.22 -11.75
CA LEU A 135 -11.33 8.05 -12.62
C LEU A 135 -10.59 9.33 -13.04
N ARG A 136 -9.76 9.90 -12.16
CA ARG A 136 -8.97 11.09 -12.48
C ARG A 136 -8.03 10.87 -13.67
N PHE A 137 -7.44 9.68 -13.82
CA PHE A 137 -6.51 9.42 -14.93
C PHE A 137 -7.19 9.38 -16.29
N LEU A 138 -8.50 9.08 -16.32
CA LEU A 138 -9.31 9.20 -17.54
C LEU A 138 -9.58 10.68 -17.85
N VAL A 139 -9.96 11.45 -16.83
CA VAL A 139 -10.18 12.90 -16.96
C VAL A 139 -8.92 13.62 -17.44
N GLU A 140 -7.75 13.30 -16.87
CA GLU A 140 -6.44 13.86 -17.28
C GLU A 140 -6.05 13.54 -18.74
N ARG A 141 -6.76 12.61 -19.38
CA ARG A 141 -6.61 12.24 -20.80
C ARG A 141 -7.74 12.81 -21.67
N ASP A 142 -8.45 13.81 -21.17
CA ASP A 142 -9.60 14.46 -21.81
C ASP A 142 -10.73 13.48 -22.15
N VAL A 143 -10.93 12.43 -21.36
CA VAL A 143 -12.05 11.49 -21.51
C VAL A 143 -13.28 12.03 -20.80
N GLU A 144 -14.40 12.13 -21.50
CA GLU A 144 -15.72 12.38 -20.90
C GLU A 144 -16.21 11.10 -20.20
N VAL A 145 -16.08 11.07 -18.88
CA VAL A 145 -16.46 9.90 -18.07
C VAL A 145 -17.89 10.06 -17.57
N THR A 146 -18.71 9.04 -17.83
CA THR A 146 -19.93 8.79 -17.03
C THR A 146 -19.65 7.64 -16.08
N PHE A 147 -19.78 7.85 -14.78
CA PHE A 147 -19.60 6.81 -13.77
C PHE A 147 -20.94 6.45 -13.13
N VAL A 148 -21.34 5.19 -13.23
CA VAL A 148 -22.53 4.65 -12.56
C VAL A 148 -22.07 3.91 -11.31
N THR A 149 -22.63 4.27 -10.16
CA THR A 149 -22.25 3.73 -8.85
C THR A 149 -23.46 3.44 -7.96
N HIS A 150 -23.31 2.58 -6.96
CA HIS A 150 -24.31 2.37 -5.91
C HIS A 150 -24.81 3.69 -5.29
N ARG A 151 -26.13 3.78 -5.06
CA ARG A 151 -26.79 4.93 -4.42
C ARG A 151 -26.10 5.37 -3.13
N ILE A 152 -25.72 4.42 -2.29
CA ILE A 152 -25.10 4.66 -0.98
C ILE A 152 -23.75 5.39 -1.07
N LEU A 153 -23.04 5.30 -2.20
CA LEU A 153 -21.77 5.98 -2.42
C LEU A 153 -21.91 7.24 -3.27
N PHE A 154 -23.07 7.45 -3.89
CA PHE A 154 -23.29 8.51 -4.87
C PHE A 154 -22.93 9.90 -4.32
N ASP A 155 -23.48 10.27 -3.16
CA ASP A 155 -23.22 11.60 -2.60
C ASP A 155 -21.80 11.73 -2.04
N LEU A 156 -21.21 10.65 -1.49
CA LEU A 156 -19.80 10.66 -1.07
C LEU A 156 -18.87 10.88 -2.27
N LEU A 157 -19.10 10.20 -3.39
CA LEU A 157 -18.25 10.28 -4.57
C LEU A 157 -18.38 11.62 -5.31
N LYS A 158 -19.47 12.37 -5.13
CA LYS A 158 -19.54 13.78 -5.60
C LYS A 158 -18.47 14.66 -4.97
N THR A 159 -18.07 14.36 -3.73
CA THR A 159 -17.04 15.14 -3.01
C THR A 159 -15.65 15.01 -3.61
N MET A 160 -15.45 14.11 -4.58
CA MET A 160 -14.22 14.03 -5.37
C MET A 160 -13.99 15.26 -6.25
N GLU A 161 -15.05 16.03 -6.55
CA GLU A 161 -15.00 17.23 -7.40
C GLU A 161 -14.30 17.00 -8.76
N LEU A 162 -14.39 15.78 -9.29
CA LEU A 162 -13.91 15.48 -10.63
C LEU A 162 -14.94 15.93 -11.67
N PRO A 163 -14.51 16.43 -12.85
CA PRO A 163 -15.40 16.80 -13.94
C PRO A 163 -15.91 15.55 -14.67
N ILE A 164 -16.69 14.73 -13.97
CA ILE A 164 -17.33 13.51 -14.47
C ILE A 164 -18.85 13.61 -14.31
N THR A 165 -19.58 12.86 -15.12
CA THR A 165 -21.02 12.66 -14.90
C THR A 165 -21.22 11.47 -13.97
N LEU A 166 -21.60 11.71 -12.71
CA LEU A 166 -21.92 10.65 -11.76
C LEU A 166 -23.41 10.30 -11.83
N LYS A 167 -23.76 9.01 -11.80
CA LYS A 167 -25.15 8.53 -11.77
C LYS A 167 -25.32 7.42 -10.72
N PRO A 168 -26.42 7.41 -9.95
CA PRO A 168 -26.73 6.31 -9.06
C PRO A 168 -27.34 5.14 -9.84
N SER A 169 -27.02 3.91 -9.45
CA SER A 169 -27.40 2.69 -10.17
C SER A 169 -28.89 2.34 -10.07
N ASP A 170 -29.61 2.89 -9.09
CA ASP A 170 -31.01 2.63 -8.79
C ASP A 170 -31.97 3.64 -9.44
N GLU A 171 -31.46 4.69 -10.08
CA GLU A 171 -32.29 5.66 -10.80
C GLU A 171 -32.28 5.38 -12.30
N PRO A 172 -33.46 5.30 -12.95
CA PRO A 172 -33.53 5.13 -14.39
C PRO A 172 -32.95 6.36 -15.10
N GLY A 173 -32.08 6.12 -16.08
CA GLY A 173 -31.50 7.18 -16.89
C GLY A 173 -30.88 6.66 -18.19
N SER A 174 -30.60 7.56 -19.12
CA SER A 174 -29.85 7.25 -20.34
C SER A 174 -28.44 7.83 -20.27
N VAL A 175 -27.49 7.13 -20.90
CA VAL A 175 -26.14 7.65 -21.16
C VAL A 175 -25.98 7.70 -22.68
N GLY A 176 -25.82 8.90 -23.22
CA GLY A 176 -25.77 9.13 -24.67
C GLY A 176 -24.33 9.08 -25.22
N GLY A 177 -24.17 8.49 -26.41
CA GLY A 177 -22.96 8.66 -27.21
C GLY A 177 -21.69 7.99 -26.68
N VAL A 178 -21.79 7.03 -25.76
CA VAL A 178 -20.62 6.30 -25.25
C VAL A 178 -19.96 5.50 -26.36
N GLY A 179 -18.64 5.63 -26.49
CA GLY A 179 -17.83 4.88 -27.44
C GLY A 179 -17.33 3.54 -26.89
N GLY A 180 -17.43 3.34 -25.58
CA GLY A 180 -17.08 2.11 -24.90
C GLY A 180 -17.51 2.15 -23.44
N TRP A 181 -17.35 1.02 -22.76
CA TRP A 181 -17.52 0.93 -21.31
C TRP A 181 -16.40 0.13 -20.65
N THR A 182 -16.15 0.32 -19.36
CA THR A 182 -15.18 -0.48 -18.60
C THR A 182 -15.62 -0.61 -17.15
N PRO A 183 -15.41 -1.75 -16.49
CA PRO A 183 -15.66 -1.84 -15.06
C PRO A 183 -14.51 -1.19 -14.28
N LEU A 184 -14.84 -0.60 -13.13
CA LEU A 184 -13.95 0.30 -12.38
C LEU A 184 -12.58 -0.33 -12.06
N LEU A 185 -12.56 -1.60 -11.64
CA LEU A 185 -11.34 -2.31 -11.27
C LEU A 185 -10.44 -2.65 -12.47
N HIS A 186 -10.94 -2.48 -13.70
CA HIS A 186 -10.17 -2.72 -14.93
C HIS A 186 -9.32 -1.51 -15.36
N ILE A 187 -9.63 -0.31 -14.87
CA ILE A 187 -8.94 0.93 -15.26
C ILE A 187 -7.41 0.87 -15.05
N PRO A 188 -6.89 0.39 -13.90
CA PRO A 188 -5.44 0.35 -13.67
C PRO A 188 -4.72 -0.48 -14.72
N ARG A 189 -5.29 -1.63 -15.07
CA ARG A 189 -4.78 -2.49 -16.15
C ARG A 189 -4.83 -1.79 -17.50
N ALA A 190 -5.98 -1.25 -17.87
CA ALA A 190 -6.19 -0.65 -19.19
C ALA A 190 -5.28 0.56 -19.46
N LEU A 191 -4.91 1.28 -18.40
CA LEU A 191 -3.99 2.43 -18.46
C LEU A 191 -2.54 2.10 -18.11
N ASN A 192 -2.22 0.84 -17.79
CA ASN A 192 -0.92 0.39 -17.31
C ASN A 192 -0.39 1.25 -16.14
N ILE A 193 -1.25 1.48 -15.14
CA ILE A 193 -0.93 2.31 -13.98
C ILE A 193 -0.22 1.47 -12.92
N ASP A 194 0.94 1.96 -12.49
CA ASP A 194 1.63 1.48 -11.29
C ASP A 194 0.94 2.04 -10.03
N PRO A 195 0.44 1.17 -9.12
CA PRO A 195 -0.11 1.56 -7.82
C PRO A 195 0.72 2.56 -7.02
N ALA A 196 2.05 2.48 -7.08
CA ALA A 196 2.94 3.36 -6.34
C ALA A 196 2.80 4.85 -6.75
N ARG A 197 2.28 5.12 -7.95
CA ARG A 197 2.01 6.48 -8.45
C ARG A 197 0.80 7.15 -7.81
N TYR A 198 0.13 6.49 -6.86
CA TYR A 198 -1.11 6.98 -6.29
C TYR A 198 -0.95 7.64 -4.92
N ALA A 199 0.12 7.33 -4.20
CA ALA A 199 0.31 7.77 -2.81
C ALA A 199 0.16 9.30 -2.64
N ASP A 200 0.67 10.10 -3.58
CA ASP A 200 0.66 11.57 -3.54
C ASP A 200 -0.69 12.20 -3.93
N LYS A 201 -1.72 11.40 -4.17
CA LYS A 201 -3.01 11.84 -4.71
C LYS A 201 -4.18 11.72 -3.74
N ILE A 202 -3.87 11.71 -2.45
CA ILE A 202 -4.80 11.69 -1.33
C ILE A 202 -4.72 13.04 -0.60
N PRO A 203 -5.84 13.62 -0.13
CA PRO A 203 -7.20 13.09 -0.22
C PRO A 203 -7.81 13.23 -1.62
N TYR A 204 -8.74 12.34 -1.96
CA TYR A 204 -9.53 12.42 -3.20
C TYR A 204 -11.04 12.45 -2.95
N ILE A 205 -11.47 12.41 -1.69
CA ILE A 205 -12.84 12.72 -1.25
C ILE A 205 -12.76 13.78 -0.16
N LYS A 206 -13.86 14.46 0.11
CA LYS A 206 -13.95 15.52 1.13
C LYS A 206 -15.13 15.28 2.06
N ALA A 207 -15.00 15.74 3.29
CA ALA A 207 -16.14 15.81 4.21
C ALA A 207 -16.88 17.14 4.04
N ASP A 208 -18.20 17.12 4.18
CA ASP A 208 -19.03 18.33 4.22
C ASP A 208 -18.73 19.14 5.50
N PRO A 209 -18.24 20.40 5.38
CA PRO A 209 -17.90 21.22 6.55
C PRO A 209 -19.07 21.43 7.53
N GLN A 210 -20.31 21.50 7.05
CA GLN A 210 -21.47 21.69 7.93
C GLN A 210 -21.73 20.43 8.77
N ARG A 211 -21.58 19.25 8.17
CA ARG A 211 -21.67 17.97 8.89
C ARG A 211 -20.52 17.81 9.86
N VAL A 212 -19.30 18.21 9.48
CA VAL A 212 -18.13 18.18 10.39
C VAL A 212 -18.44 18.97 11.66
N GLU A 213 -18.96 20.18 11.54
CA GLU A 213 -19.30 21.00 12.71
C GLU A 213 -20.45 20.40 13.53
N LYS A 214 -21.50 19.89 12.88
CA LYS A 214 -22.61 19.18 13.54
C LYS A 214 -22.09 18.03 14.40
N TRP A 215 -21.25 17.17 13.83
CA TRP A 215 -20.74 15.99 14.53
C TRP A 215 -19.71 16.34 15.59
N ARG A 216 -18.80 17.28 15.31
CA ARG A 216 -17.81 17.76 16.27
C ARG A 216 -18.47 18.30 17.54
N ALA A 217 -19.60 19.01 17.43
CA ALA A 217 -20.33 19.54 18.58
C ALA A 217 -20.87 18.44 19.53
N ARG A 218 -21.02 17.20 19.04
CA ARG A 218 -21.53 16.05 19.80
C ARG A 218 -20.42 15.17 20.38
N LEU A 219 -19.17 15.41 19.99
CA LEU A 219 -18.02 14.62 20.44
C LEU A 219 -17.38 15.23 21.70
N PRO A 220 -16.75 14.41 22.56
CA PRO A 220 -15.98 14.92 23.70
C PRO A 220 -14.84 15.83 23.23
N LYS A 221 -14.63 16.97 23.92
CA LYS A 221 -13.62 17.97 23.54
C LYS A 221 -12.27 17.78 24.23
N ASP A 222 -12.27 17.23 25.43
CA ASP A 222 -11.08 17.12 26.29
C ASP A 222 -10.45 15.71 26.26
N LYS A 223 -10.74 14.92 25.22
CA LYS A 223 -10.27 13.55 25.06
C LYS A 223 -9.63 13.35 23.71
N LYS A 224 -8.68 12.42 23.64
CA LYS A 224 -8.18 11.85 22.39
C LYS A 224 -9.26 10.95 21.80
N LEU A 225 -9.72 11.26 20.60
CA LEU A 225 -10.83 10.58 19.94
C LEU A 225 -10.28 9.55 18.94
N ILE A 226 -10.57 8.28 19.19
CA ILE A 226 -10.18 7.17 18.31
C ILE A 226 -11.43 6.55 17.71
N GLY A 227 -11.59 6.60 16.38
CA GLY A 227 -12.68 5.93 15.69
C GLY A 227 -12.43 4.44 15.56
N ILE A 228 -13.45 3.60 15.78
CA ILE A 228 -13.31 2.14 15.69
C ILE A 228 -14.37 1.50 14.77
N ALA A 229 -13.92 0.55 13.93
CA ALA A 229 -14.78 -0.30 13.10
C ALA A 229 -14.15 -1.69 12.91
N TRP A 230 -14.77 -2.72 13.50
CA TRP A 230 -14.16 -4.03 13.72
C TRP A 230 -14.74 -5.16 12.87
N ALA A 231 -15.87 -4.93 12.20
CA ALA A 231 -16.59 -5.96 11.47
C ALA A 231 -16.98 -5.55 10.05
N GLY A 232 -16.80 -6.47 9.11
CA GLY A 232 -17.25 -6.34 7.72
C GLY A 232 -18.65 -6.93 7.49
N ASN A 233 -19.02 -7.06 6.21
CA ASN A 233 -20.25 -7.77 5.84
C ASN A 233 -20.02 -9.30 5.88
N PRO A 234 -20.70 -10.07 6.74
CA PRO A 234 -20.53 -11.51 6.84
C PRO A 234 -21.07 -12.32 5.67
N ASP A 235 -21.89 -11.72 4.84
CA ASP A 235 -22.37 -12.35 3.61
C ASP A 235 -21.32 -12.21 2.47
N SER A 236 -20.20 -11.52 2.72
CA SER A 236 -19.08 -11.42 1.79
C SER A 236 -18.21 -12.69 1.82
N PRO A 237 -17.88 -13.30 0.66
CA PRO A 237 -16.93 -14.41 0.59
C PRO A 237 -15.54 -14.06 1.16
N ALA A 238 -15.19 -12.77 1.19
CA ALA A 238 -13.94 -12.27 1.74
C ALA A 238 -13.94 -12.14 3.28
N GLU A 239 -15.07 -12.37 3.97
CA GLU A 239 -15.19 -12.10 5.41
C GLU A 239 -14.40 -13.07 6.29
N LYS A 240 -14.17 -14.32 5.87
CA LYS A 240 -13.60 -15.34 6.76
C LYS A 240 -12.30 -14.85 7.43
N GLY A 241 -12.35 -14.67 8.76
CA GLY A 241 -11.24 -14.17 9.57
C GLY A 241 -10.86 -12.71 9.38
N ARG A 242 -11.66 -11.89 8.69
CA ARG A 242 -11.43 -10.45 8.47
C ARG A 242 -11.87 -9.60 9.67
N SER A 243 -13.03 -9.90 10.24
CA SER A 243 -13.51 -9.23 11.46
C SER A 243 -12.69 -9.57 12.68
N ALA A 244 -12.51 -8.58 13.55
CA ALA A 244 -11.98 -8.73 14.89
C ALA A 244 -13.13 -8.64 15.89
N PRO A 245 -13.18 -9.46 16.95
CA PRO A 245 -14.12 -9.24 18.05
C PRO A 245 -13.94 -7.83 18.63
N LEU A 246 -15.02 -7.14 18.98
CA LEU A 246 -14.92 -5.81 19.58
C LEU A 246 -14.10 -5.84 20.87
N GLU A 247 -14.18 -6.93 21.64
CA GLU A 247 -13.39 -7.14 22.87
C GLU A 247 -11.87 -7.03 22.62
N ALA A 248 -11.40 -7.34 21.41
CA ALA A 248 -9.99 -7.19 21.06
C ALA A 248 -9.51 -5.73 21.08
N PHE A 249 -10.42 -4.74 21.11
CA PHE A 249 -10.13 -3.30 21.19
C PHE A 249 -10.02 -2.79 22.63
N ALA A 250 -10.23 -3.64 23.65
CA ALA A 250 -10.12 -3.25 25.05
C ALA A 250 -8.81 -2.51 25.40
N PRO A 251 -7.63 -2.90 24.88
CA PRO A 251 -6.38 -2.18 25.17
C PRO A 251 -6.39 -0.70 24.75
N LEU A 252 -7.15 -0.32 23.71
CA LEU A 252 -7.28 1.10 23.32
C LEU A 252 -8.07 1.91 24.35
N ALA A 253 -9.02 1.27 25.04
CA ALA A 253 -9.86 1.89 26.05
C ALA A 253 -9.10 2.13 27.37
N GLU A 254 -7.99 1.41 27.58
CA GLU A 254 -7.07 1.54 28.71
C GLU A 254 -6.07 2.70 28.52
N LEU A 255 -5.92 3.22 27.30
CA LEU A 255 -5.07 4.38 27.03
C LEU A 255 -5.55 5.62 27.80
N PRO A 256 -4.62 6.45 28.31
CA PRO A 256 -4.99 7.63 29.08
C PRO A 256 -5.75 8.65 28.22
N ASN A 257 -6.81 9.22 28.79
CA ASN A 257 -7.62 10.28 28.18
C ASN A 257 -8.23 9.95 26.80
N VAL A 258 -8.53 8.68 26.52
CA VAL A 258 -9.16 8.25 25.25
C VAL A 258 -10.68 8.14 25.35
N ALA A 259 -11.35 8.44 24.23
CA ALA A 259 -12.73 8.02 23.95
C ALA A 259 -12.79 7.30 22.60
N LEU A 260 -13.53 6.19 22.56
CA LEU A 260 -13.64 5.34 21.38
C LEU A 260 -14.93 5.65 20.62
N VAL A 261 -14.83 6.31 19.48
CA VAL A 261 -15.98 6.71 18.67
C VAL A 261 -16.39 5.55 17.76
N VAL A 262 -17.61 5.05 17.91
CA VAL A 262 -18.09 3.88 17.15
C VAL A 262 -18.48 4.30 15.74
N LEU A 263 -17.66 3.91 14.76
CA LEU A 263 -17.93 4.07 13.31
C LEU A 263 -18.59 2.82 12.72
N GLN A 264 -18.60 1.71 13.46
CA GLN A 264 -19.22 0.46 13.03
C GLN A 264 -20.73 0.61 12.82
N LYS A 265 -21.22 0.00 11.75
CA LYS A 265 -22.65 -0.15 11.48
C LYS A 265 -23.00 -1.57 11.09
N GLY A 266 -24.30 -1.89 11.17
CA GLY A 266 -24.85 -3.17 10.73
C GLY A 266 -24.46 -4.35 11.61
N LYS A 267 -24.20 -5.50 10.99
CA LYS A 267 -23.80 -6.72 11.71
C LYS A 267 -22.46 -6.48 12.45
N GLY A 268 -22.35 -7.01 13.68
CA GLY A 268 -21.24 -6.74 14.60
C GLY A 268 -21.51 -5.60 15.59
N PHE A 269 -22.38 -4.63 15.26
CA PHE A 269 -22.71 -3.52 16.17
C PHE A 269 -23.27 -3.98 17.52
N GLN A 270 -23.96 -5.13 17.54
CA GLN A 270 -24.55 -5.72 18.75
C GLN A 270 -23.51 -6.04 19.84
N GLU A 271 -22.24 -6.25 19.49
CA GLU A 271 -21.15 -6.51 20.46
C GLU A 271 -20.93 -5.34 21.44
N VAL A 272 -21.36 -4.13 21.06
CA VAL A 272 -21.32 -2.92 21.90
C VAL A 272 -22.05 -3.13 23.22
N GLU A 273 -23.10 -3.96 23.26
CA GLU A 273 -23.88 -4.27 24.47
C GLU A 273 -23.14 -5.14 25.49
N THR A 274 -22.16 -5.93 25.05
CA THR A 274 -21.52 -6.97 25.88
C THR A 274 -20.06 -6.73 26.16
N VAL A 275 -19.46 -5.71 25.55
CA VAL A 275 -18.02 -5.43 25.65
C VAL A 275 -17.62 -4.88 27.04
N SER A 276 -16.44 -5.26 27.52
CA SER A 276 -15.95 -4.90 28.86
C SER A 276 -15.72 -3.40 29.10
N PHE A 277 -15.54 -2.61 28.03
CA PHE A 277 -15.20 -1.18 28.08
C PHE A 277 -16.30 -0.27 27.51
N ARG A 278 -17.57 -0.70 27.61
CA ARG A 278 -18.72 0.03 27.05
C ARG A 278 -18.79 1.50 27.49
N ASP A 279 -18.36 1.84 28.69
CA ASP A 279 -18.33 3.20 29.25
C ASP A 279 -17.35 4.15 28.51
N LYS A 280 -16.40 3.60 27.75
CA LYS A 280 -15.45 4.35 26.92
C LYS A 280 -15.94 4.59 25.50
N LEU A 281 -17.04 3.96 25.11
CA LEU A 281 -17.61 4.09 23.77
C LEU A 281 -18.45 5.37 23.64
N VAL A 282 -18.25 6.07 22.52
CA VAL A 282 -19.08 7.20 22.10
C VAL A 282 -19.96 6.71 20.95
N LEU A 283 -21.25 6.55 21.23
CA LEU A 283 -22.24 6.14 20.25
C LEU A 283 -22.82 7.37 19.54
N LEU A 284 -22.86 7.31 18.22
CA LEU A 284 -23.26 8.45 17.36
C LEU A 284 -24.79 8.56 17.19
N GLY A 285 -25.54 7.55 17.66
CA GLY A 285 -26.99 7.48 17.61
C GLY A 285 -27.55 7.12 16.23
N ASP A 286 -28.87 7.00 16.14
CA ASP A 286 -29.57 6.49 14.95
C ASP A 286 -29.44 7.41 13.73
N GLU A 287 -29.22 8.72 13.95
CA GLU A 287 -29.05 9.70 12.87
C GLU A 287 -27.68 9.61 12.15
N PHE A 288 -26.71 8.90 12.71
CA PHE A 288 -25.40 8.72 12.09
C PHE A 288 -25.54 7.90 10.81
N ASP A 289 -25.07 8.38 9.65
CA ASP A 289 -25.04 7.65 8.37
C ASP A 289 -26.40 7.03 8.00
N GLU A 290 -27.48 7.76 8.26
CA GLU A 290 -28.85 7.32 8.00
C GLU A 290 -29.22 7.46 6.51
N GLY A 291 -29.98 6.49 5.97
CA GLY A 291 -30.56 6.56 4.63
C GLY A 291 -29.55 6.48 3.46
N GLY A 292 -29.91 7.12 2.33
CA GLY A 292 -29.14 7.06 1.08
C GLY A 292 -27.87 7.92 1.05
N GLN A 293 -27.57 8.63 2.14
CA GLN A 293 -26.41 9.52 2.30
C GLN A 293 -25.34 8.93 3.24
N ALA A 294 -25.34 7.60 3.40
CA ALA A 294 -24.36 6.93 4.25
C ALA A 294 -22.92 7.23 3.79
N PHE A 295 -21.98 7.15 4.74
CA PHE A 295 -20.59 7.58 4.67
C PHE A 295 -20.33 9.09 4.67
N LEU A 296 -21.31 9.96 4.38
CA LEU A 296 -21.11 11.41 4.54
C LEU A 296 -20.90 11.79 6.01
N ASP A 297 -21.64 11.17 6.92
CA ASP A 297 -21.46 11.39 8.35
C ASP A 297 -20.20 10.68 8.85
N SER A 298 -19.90 9.47 8.36
CA SER A 298 -18.60 8.83 8.64
C SER A 298 -17.44 9.76 8.28
N ALA A 299 -17.43 10.31 7.06
CA ALA A 299 -16.39 11.22 6.61
C ALA A 299 -16.31 12.48 7.50
N ALA A 300 -17.45 13.04 7.89
CA ALA A 300 -17.53 14.20 8.77
C ALA A 300 -16.99 13.92 10.17
N VAL A 301 -17.39 12.80 10.79
CA VAL A 301 -16.90 12.37 12.10
C VAL A 301 -15.39 12.14 12.05
N MET A 302 -14.89 11.46 11.02
CA MET A 302 -13.46 11.17 10.84
C MET A 302 -12.56 12.41 10.81
N MET A 303 -13.08 13.57 10.38
CA MET A 303 -12.34 14.84 10.42
C MET A 303 -12.14 15.39 11.84
N SER A 304 -12.88 14.88 12.82
CA SER A 304 -12.77 15.27 14.24
C SER A 304 -12.06 14.20 15.09
N LEU A 305 -11.60 13.10 14.50
CA LEU A 305 -10.88 12.04 15.20
C LEU A 305 -9.38 12.22 15.11
N ASP A 306 -8.64 11.90 16.17
CA ASP A 306 -7.17 11.91 16.18
C ASP A 306 -6.58 10.69 15.45
N HIS A 307 -7.27 9.55 15.57
CA HIS A 307 -6.88 8.31 14.91
C HIS A 307 -8.10 7.46 14.57
N ILE A 308 -7.95 6.57 13.60
CA ILE A 308 -8.99 5.61 13.21
C ILE A 308 -8.39 4.20 13.26
N VAL A 309 -9.10 3.23 13.81
CA VAL A 309 -8.70 1.83 13.86
C VAL A 309 -9.78 1.02 13.19
N SER A 310 -9.44 0.33 12.10
CA SER A 310 -10.41 -0.49 11.37
C SER A 310 -9.82 -1.80 10.88
N VAL A 311 -10.68 -2.79 10.64
CA VAL A 311 -10.37 -3.93 9.76
C VAL A 311 -10.63 -3.56 8.30
N ASP A 312 -10.39 -4.49 7.36
CA ASP A 312 -10.49 -4.24 5.91
C ASP A 312 -11.95 -4.05 5.41
N THR A 313 -12.52 -2.88 5.69
CA THR A 313 -13.92 -2.51 5.42
C THR A 313 -14.04 -1.22 4.60
N SER A 314 -15.26 -0.85 4.20
CA SER A 314 -15.52 0.45 3.59
C SER A 314 -15.09 1.62 4.48
N ILE A 315 -15.17 1.51 5.81
CA ILE A 315 -14.77 2.56 6.76
C ILE A 315 -13.28 2.85 6.64
N LEU A 316 -12.44 1.81 6.55
CA LEU A 316 -11.02 1.95 6.25
C LEU A 316 -10.79 2.73 4.96
N HIS A 317 -11.51 2.38 3.89
CA HIS A 317 -11.33 3.00 2.59
C HIS A 317 -11.76 4.47 2.57
N VAL A 318 -12.82 4.84 3.30
CA VAL A 318 -13.20 6.25 3.51
C VAL A 318 -12.10 6.99 4.27
N ALA A 319 -11.61 6.43 5.39
CA ALA A 319 -10.56 7.04 6.20
C ALA A 319 -9.26 7.27 5.40
N GLY A 320 -8.82 6.25 4.65
CA GLY A 320 -7.65 6.35 3.78
C GLY A 320 -7.85 7.34 2.63
N ALA A 321 -9.05 7.41 2.04
CA ALA A 321 -9.37 8.33 0.96
C ALA A 321 -9.43 9.80 1.41
N LEU A 322 -9.76 10.04 2.69
CA LEU A 322 -9.68 11.34 3.37
C LEU A 322 -8.26 11.69 3.85
N GLY A 323 -7.30 10.75 3.77
CA GLY A 323 -5.94 10.95 4.28
C GLY A 323 -5.86 11.04 5.80
N ARG A 324 -6.81 10.44 6.53
CA ARG A 324 -6.81 10.46 7.99
C ARG A 324 -5.82 9.44 8.56
N PRO A 325 -5.11 9.76 9.66
CA PRO A 325 -4.27 8.79 10.37
C PRO A 325 -5.09 7.56 10.76
N THR A 326 -4.70 6.40 10.23
CA THR A 326 -5.50 5.18 10.37
C THR A 326 -4.60 3.98 10.64
N ALA A 327 -5.00 3.12 11.57
CA ALA A 327 -4.43 1.80 11.77
C ALA A 327 -5.37 0.76 11.17
N LEU A 328 -4.82 -0.09 10.31
CA LEU A 328 -5.53 -1.21 9.72
C LEU A 328 -5.10 -2.51 10.41
N LEU A 329 -6.04 -3.12 11.14
CA LEU A 329 -5.89 -4.46 11.70
C LEU A 329 -6.13 -5.48 10.58
N LEU A 330 -5.08 -6.22 10.21
CA LEU A 330 -5.13 -7.21 9.14
C LEU A 330 -5.04 -8.63 9.68
N ARG A 331 -5.87 -9.51 9.12
CA ARG A 331 -5.70 -10.95 9.30
C ARG A 331 -4.38 -11.44 8.70
N ARG A 332 -3.93 -12.62 9.13
CA ARG A 332 -2.63 -13.20 8.72
C ARG A 332 -2.47 -13.29 7.19
N GLU A 333 -3.50 -13.77 6.51
CA GLU A 333 -3.57 -13.82 5.05
C GLU A 333 -4.53 -12.74 4.54
N PRO A 334 -4.08 -11.49 4.37
CA PRO A 334 -4.98 -10.40 4.00
C PRO A 334 -5.40 -10.50 2.53
N ASP A 335 -6.34 -9.63 2.16
CA ASP A 335 -6.63 -9.36 0.75
C ASP A 335 -5.35 -8.96 -0.01
N TRP A 336 -5.34 -9.27 -1.31
CA TRP A 336 -4.18 -9.07 -2.18
C TRP A 336 -3.70 -7.62 -2.23
N ARG A 337 -4.57 -6.65 -1.97
CA ARG A 337 -4.24 -5.22 -1.90
C ARG A 337 -3.18 -4.98 -0.84
N TRP A 338 -3.23 -5.65 0.30
CA TRP A 338 -2.34 -5.34 1.42
C TRP A 338 -0.98 -6.05 1.36
N LEU A 339 -0.60 -6.59 0.20
CA LEU A 339 0.72 -7.11 -0.10
C LEU A 339 1.23 -8.19 0.89
N ALA A 340 2.48 -8.61 0.70
CA ALA A 340 3.08 -9.69 1.49
C ALA A 340 3.80 -9.21 2.75
N ARG A 341 4.54 -8.10 2.71
CA ARG A 341 5.35 -7.66 3.86
C ARG A 341 4.50 -6.93 4.88
N GLU A 342 4.99 -6.90 6.12
CA GLU A 342 4.21 -6.41 7.26
C GLU A 342 3.83 -4.93 7.16
N SER A 343 4.71 -4.08 6.64
CA SER A 343 4.52 -2.62 6.59
C SER A 343 4.28 -2.07 5.17
N ASP A 344 4.10 -2.92 4.17
CA ASP A 344 3.93 -2.45 2.79
C ASP A 344 2.52 -1.89 2.59
N ASN A 345 2.42 -0.60 2.31
CA ASN A 345 1.18 0.04 1.91
C ASN A 345 1.41 1.03 0.78
N VAL A 346 1.00 0.64 -0.42
CA VAL A 346 1.11 1.45 -1.63
C VAL A 346 -0.14 2.28 -1.91
N TRP A 347 -1.21 2.10 -1.13
CA TRP A 347 -2.54 2.64 -1.47
C TRP A 347 -2.92 3.88 -0.69
N TYR A 348 -2.59 3.93 0.61
CA TYR A 348 -3.01 5.00 1.52
C TYR A 348 -1.87 5.38 2.45
N PRO A 349 -1.11 6.45 2.20
CA PRO A 349 0.04 6.82 3.02
C PRO A 349 -0.29 7.09 4.49
N SER A 350 -1.54 7.48 4.77
CA SER A 350 -2.02 7.74 6.13
C SER A 350 -2.43 6.47 6.89
N VAL A 351 -2.37 5.29 6.25
CA VAL A 351 -2.77 4.00 6.84
C VAL A 351 -1.53 3.19 7.23
N THR A 352 -1.43 2.79 8.49
CA THR A 352 -0.40 1.88 9.01
C THR A 352 -0.99 0.49 9.20
N LEU A 353 -0.28 -0.55 8.77
CA LEU A 353 -0.75 -1.93 8.81
C LEU A 353 -0.30 -2.67 10.08
N TYR A 354 -1.23 -3.36 10.74
CA TYR A 354 -0.98 -4.21 11.90
C TYR A 354 -1.52 -5.62 11.60
N ARG A 355 -0.66 -6.46 11.04
CA ARG A 355 -1.00 -7.81 10.59
C ARG A 355 -0.85 -8.85 11.71
N GLN A 356 -1.83 -9.74 11.84
CA GLN A 356 -1.75 -10.91 12.70
C GLN A 356 -0.55 -11.80 12.36
N LYS A 357 0.14 -12.29 13.40
CA LYS A 357 1.11 -13.39 13.28
C LYS A 357 0.42 -14.74 13.20
N ASN A 358 -0.59 -14.97 14.02
CA ASN A 358 -1.40 -16.19 14.05
C ASN A 358 -2.86 -15.87 13.72
N SER A 359 -3.50 -16.69 12.90
CA SER A 359 -4.88 -16.47 12.48
C SER A 359 -5.83 -16.46 13.68
N GLY A 360 -6.61 -15.38 13.82
CA GLY A 360 -7.58 -15.20 14.90
C GLY A 360 -7.02 -14.57 16.18
N GLU A 361 -5.70 -14.38 16.30
CA GLU A 361 -5.07 -13.72 17.44
C GLU A 361 -4.94 -12.22 17.19
N TRP A 362 -5.86 -11.43 17.75
CA TRP A 362 -5.90 -9.96 17.57
C TRP A 362 -5.17 -9.18 18.68
N SER A 363 -4.81 -9.82 19.79
CA SER A 363 -4.12 -9.18 20.91
C SER A 363 -2.76 -8.62 20.52
N GLU A 364 -1.97 -9.38 19.76
CA GLU A 364 -0.64 -8.96 19.30
C GLU A 364 -0.66 -7.72 18.38
N PRO A 365 -1.47 -7.68 17.28
CA PRO A 365 -1.52 -6.50 16.44
C PRO A 365 -2.12 -5.29 17.18
N MET A 366 -3.08 -5.50 18.08
CA MET A 366 -3.63 -4.43 18.93
C MET A 366 -2.58 -3.88 19.91
N GLY A 367 -1.77 -4.74 20.52
CA GLY A 367 -0.69 -4.34 21.43
C GLY A 367 0.33 -3.46 20.73
N ARG A 368 0.82 -3.87 19.55
CA ARG A 368 1.73 -3.05 18.73
C ARG A 368 1.13 -1.70 18.35
N LEU A 369 -0.16 -1.66 18.06
CA LEU A 369 -0.87 -0.41 17.79
C LEU A 369 -0.90 0.50 19.02
N CYS A 370 -1.24 -0.03 20.19
CA CYS A 370 -1.28 0.75 21.43
C CYS A 370 0.10 1.31 21.79
N GLU A 371 1.14 0.49 21.68
CA GLU A 371 2.53 0.94 21.87
C GLU A 371 2.92 2.08 20.91
N ALA A 372 2.53 1.98 19.63
CA ALA A 372 2.80 3.02 18.65
C ALA A 372 2.04 4.33 18.95
N LEU A 373 0.79 4.23 19.41
CA LEU A 373 0.00 5.39 19.80
C LEU A 373 0.56 6.10 21.05
N GLN A 374 1.05 5.34 22.03
CA GLN A 374 1.70 5.87 23.23
C GLN A 374 3.02 6.57 22.91
N LYS A 375 3.88 5.94 22.09
CA LYS A 375 5.16 6.55 21.66
C LYS A 375 4.96 7.85 20.91
N ASN A 376 3.93 7.93 20.07
CA ASN A 376 3.62 9.18 19.37
C ASN A 376 3.16 10.28 20.34
N ASP A 377 2.40 9.95 21.38
CA ASP A 377 2.00 10.94 22.40
C ASP A 377 3.20 11.42 23.22
N GLU A 378 4.13 10.53 23.56
CA GLU A 378 5.39 10.88 24.24
C GLU A 378 6.28 11.76 23.36
N ALA A 379 6.46 11.40 22.09
CA ALA A 379 7.26 12.17 21.13
C ALA A 379 6.64 13.55 20.84
N VAL A 380 5.31 13.65 20.75
CA VAL A 380 4.60 14.93 20.62
C VAL A 380 4.75 15.75 21.90
N THR A 381 4.66 15.13 23.07
CA THR A 381 4.85 15.82 24.36
C THR A 381 6.29 16.33 24.50
N GLU A 382 7.29 15.53 24.17
CA GLU A 382 8.71 15.95 24.15
C GLU A 382 8.98 17.03 23.11
N ALA A 383 8.40 16.95 21.90
CA ALA A 383 8.51 17.98 20.87
C ALA A 383 7.79 19.29 21.23
N VAL A 384 6.65 19.22 21.93
CA VAL A 384 5.93 20.39 22.47
C VAL A 384 6.72 21.03 23.61
N THR A 385 7.45 20.23 24.39
CA THR A 385 8.34 20.72 25.45
C THR A 385 9.64 21.30 24.88
N GLN A 386 10.05 20.87 23.68
CA GLN A 386 11.15 21.43 22.89
C GLN A 386 10.61 22.26 21.72
N SER A 387 9.84 23.31 22.01
CA SER A 387 9.30 24.18 20.96
C SER A 387 10.41 24.97 20.25
N VAL A 388 10.89 24.43 19.12
CA VAL A 388 11.34 25.26 18.00
C VAL A 388 10.08 25.67 17.26
N THR A 389 9.79 26.96 17.25
CA THR A 389 8.57 27.52 16.69
C THR A 389 8.40 27.16 15.21
N HIS A 390 7.14 26.88 14.87
CA HIS A 390 6.63 26.48 13.56
C HIS A 390 6.93 27.49 12.42
N GLU A 391 7.46 28.67 12.74
CA GLU A 391 7.86 29.73 11.79
C GLU A 391 9.09 29.36 10.94
N THR A 392 9.92 28.41 11.39
CA THR A 392 11.18 28.08 10.68
C THR A 392 10.99 27.08 9.53
N LEU A 393 9.85 26.38 9.45
CA LEU A 393 9.56 25.35 8.45
C LEU A 393 9.02 25.90 7.12
N THR A 394 8.65 27.17 7.08
CA THR A 394 8.05 27.83 5.91
C THR A 394 8.92 28.94 5.32
N ASP A 395 10.14 29.15 5.83
CA ASP A 395 11.08 30.14 5.28
C ASP A 395 11.53 29.72 3.88
N PRO A 396 11.11 30.43 2.81
CA PRO A 396 11.51 30.09 1.44
C PRO A 396 13.02 30.32 1.19
N GLN A 397 13.74 31.00 2.08
CA GLN A 397 15.19 31.15 2.03
C GLN A 397 15.95 30.05 2.79
N ARG A 398 15.26 29.23 3.60
CA ARG A 398 15.85 28.12 4.38
C ARG A 398 14.97 26.87 4.33
N PRO A 399 14.87 26.21 3.16
CA PRO A 399 14.06 25.01 3.03
C PRO A 399 14.59 23.90 3.95
N LEU A 400 13.71 23.38 4.81
CA LEU A 400 14.00 22.19 5.61
C LEU A 400 13.63 20.95 4.81
N MET A 401 14.61 20.08 4.58
CA MET A 401 14.44 18.84 3.83
C MET A 401 14.53 17.65 4.79
N PRO A 402 13.47 16.84 4.94
CA PRO A 402 13.56 15.61 5.71
C PRO A 402 14.51 14.63 5.01
N VAL A 403 15.37 13.99 5.80
CA VAL A 403 16.32 12.97 5.32
C VAL A 403 16.31 11.77 6.27
N SER A 404 16.69 10.60 5.78
CA SER A 404 16.89 9.43 6.66
C SER A 404 18.14 9.59 7.52
N ILE A 405 18.19 8.88 8.65
CA ILE A 405 19.35 8.93 9.56
C ILE A 405 20.60 8.34 8.88
N GLY A 406 20.43 7.33 8.03
CA GLY A 406 21.47 6.78 7.18
C GLY A 406 22.00 7.79 6.15
N GLU A 407 21.14 8.64 5.59
CA GLU A 407 21.58 9.75 4.71
C GLU A 407 22.35 10.83 5.49
N LEU A 408 21.91 11.15 6.71
CA LEU A 408 22.64 12.04 7.61
C LEU A 408 24.05 11.51 7.91
N ALA A 409 24.17 10.23 8.29
CA ALA A 409 25.45 9.55 8.53
C ALA A 409 26.35 9.58 7.28
N ASP A 410 25.77 9.25 6.13
CA ASP A 410 26.47 9.22 4.86
C ASP A 410 27.02 10.60 4.46
N ARG A 411 26.19 11.63 4.59
CA ARG A 411 26.56 13.02 4.32
C ARG A 411 27.70 13.47 5.23
N ARG A 412 27.65 13.12 6.53
CA ARG A 412 28.72 13.40 7.49
C ARG A 412 30.04 12.75 7.06
N GLY A 413 30.02 11.45 6.75
CA GLY A 413 31.21 10.71 6.30
C GLY A 413 31.85 11.29 5.03
N ILE A 414 31.05 11.70 4.04
CA ILE A 414 31.56 12.37 2.83
C ILE A 414 32.21 13.72 3.18
N LEU A 415 31.55 14.52 4.03
CA LEU A 415 32.05 15.84 4.40
C LEU A 415 33.36 15.73 5.19
N ASP A 416 33.50 14.72 6.05
CA ASP A 416 34.76 14.44 6.73
C ASP A 416 35.89 14.13 5.75
N LEU A 417 35.65 13.26 4.77
CA LEU A 417 36.64 12.93 3.74
C LEU A 417 37.00 14.15 2.90
N LYS A 418 36.03 15.01 2.56
CA LYS A 418 36.29 16.27 1.85
C LYS A 418 37.12 17.25 2.70
N ALA A 419 36.83 17.34 4.00
CA ALA A 419 37.59 18.18 4.93
C ALA A 419 39.06 17.72 5.05
N GLU A 420 39.31 16.42 4.90
CA GLU A 420 40.65 15.83 4.96
C GLU A 420 41.40 15.90 3.63
N ARG A 421 40.76 15.46 2.54
CA ARG A 421 41.43 15.09 1.28
C ARG A 421 41.28 16.10 0.15
N ALA A 422 40.29 17.00 0.17
CA ALA A 422 40.04 17.91 -0.96
C ALA A 422 41.25 18.83 -1.24
N PRO A 423 41.71 19.02 -2.48
CA PRO A 423 42.93 19.79 -2.74
C PRO A 423 42.76 21.29 -2.47
N GLN A 424 41.56 21.85 -2.64
CA GLN A 424 41.31 23.28 -2.42
C GLN A 424 41.02 23.59 -0.95
N LYS A 425 41.76 24.56 -0.38
CA LYS A 425 41.57 25.04 1.01
C LYS A 425 40.15 25.52 1.30
N ALA A 426 39.51 26.18 0.32
CA ALA A 426 38.13 26.66 0.44
C ALA A 426 37.12 25.50 0.58
N VAL A 427 37.32 24.41 -0.17
CA VAL A 427 36.47 23.21 -0.09
C VAL A 427 36.62 22.52 1.27
N LYS A 428 37.86 22.42 1.79
CA LYS A 428 38.10 21.89 3.15
C LYS A 428 37.40 22.73 4.21
N ALA A 429 37.46 24.06 4.12
CA ALA A 429 36.86 24.96 5.09
C ALA A 429 35.32 24.85 5.09
N GLU A 430 34.70 24.84 3.92
CA GLU A 430 33.24 24.69 3.80
C GLU A 430 32.78 23.30 4.23
N ALA A 431 33.53 22.24 3.90
CA ALA A 431 33.23 20.88 4.35
C ALA A 431 33.24 20.78 5.88
N LYS A 432 34.24 21.39 6.56
CA LYS A 432 34.28 21.46 8.04
C LYS A 432 33.08 22.21 8.62
N ARG A 433 32.68 23.32 8.00
CA ARG A 433 31.53 24.12 8.44
C ARG A 433 30.22 23.32 8.32
N GLN A 434 29.98 22.68 7.18
CA GLN A 434 28.77 21.85 6.99
C GLN A 434 28.79 20.63 7.90
N ARG A 435 29.95 20.00 8.09
CA ARG A 435 30.09 18.86 8.98
C ARG A 435 29.75 19.22 10.43
N ALA A 436 30.26 20.35 10.92
CA ALA A 436 29.96 20.85 12.26
C ALA A 436 28.46 21.16 12.45
N ALA A 437 27.80 21.67 11.40
CA ALA A 437 26.35 21.91 11.44
C ALA A 437 25.51 20.64 11.59
N LEU A 438 26.05 19.47 11.20
CA LEU A 438 25.38 18.17 11.33
C LEU A 438 25.69 17.47 12.66
N ASP A 439 26.65 17.94 13.45
CA ASP A 439 27.06 17.30 14.72
C ASP A 439 25.93 17.23 15.75
N PRO A 440 25.16 18.30 16.03
CA PRO A 440 24.10 18.23 17.03
C PRO A 440 23.05 17.16 16.70
N ALA A 441 22.64 17.08 15.43
CA ALA A 441 21.68 16.08 14.97
C ALA A 441 22.23 14.65 15.12
N TRP A 442 23.52 14.45 14.86
CA TRP A 442 24.14 13.14 15.03
C TRP A 442 24.37 12.75 16.49
N GLN A 443 24.75 13.69 17.36
CA GLN A 443 24.90 13.41 18.79
C GLN A 443 23.57 12.94 19.38
N ALA A 444 22.46 13.58 19.03
CA ALA A 444 21.14 13.12 19.43
C ALA A 444 20.81 11.70 18.92
N VAL A 445 21.35 11.27 17.76
CA VAL A 445 21.20 9.89 17.27
C VAL A 445 22.04 8.93 18.11
N VAL A 446 23.30 9.27 18.38
CA VAL A 446 24.24 8.45 19.16
C VAL A 446 23.79 8.29 20.61
N GLU A 447 23.29 9.35 21.24
CA GLU A 447 22.77 9.30 22.62
C GLU A 447 21.61 8.32 22.77
N ARG A 448 20.81 8.16 21.71
CA ARG A 448 19.68 7.21 21.68
C ARG A 448 20.12 5.78 21.37
N ASN A 449 21.16 5.60 20.56
CA ASN A 449 21.69 4.28 20.22
C ASN A 449 23.16 4.38 19.76
N ASP A 450 24.10 4.10 20.66
CA ASP A 450 25.54 4.19 20.39
C ASP A 450 26.05 3.10 19.43
N ALA A 451 25.31 2.00 19.25
CA ALA A 451 25.67 0.92 18.35
C ALA A 451 25.75 1.36 16.87
N VAL A 452 25.17 2.52 16.53
CA VAL A 452 25.30 3.13 15.20
C VAL A 452 26.70 3.68 14.92
N ILE A 453 27.54 3.93 15.94
CA ILE A 453 28.90 4.44 15.78
C ILE A 453 29.75 3.47 14.92
N GLY A 454 29.62 2.16 15.17
CA GLY A 454 30.34 1.15 14.39
C GLY A 454 29.94 1.15 12.91
N LEU A 455 28.65 1.36 12.63
CA LEU A 455 28.14 1.46 11.26
C LEU A 455 28.53 2.77 10.57
N ASP A 456 28.60 3.88 11.30
CA ASP A 456 29.08 5.17 10.80
C ASP A 456 30.55 5.06 10.35
N ALA A 457 31.38 4.39 11.16
CA ALA A 457 32.77 4.09 10.80
C ALA A 457 32.88 3.18 9.56
N GLU A 458 32.06 2.13 9.47
CA GLU A 458 32.01 1.23 8.30
C GLU A 458 31.57 2.00 7.03
N LEU A 459 30.54 2.83 7.14
CA LEU A 459 30.02 3.66 6.05
C LEU A 459 31.08 4.64 5.55
N ARG A 460 31.83 5.26 6.47
CA ARG A 460 32.94 6.14 6.15
C ARG A 460 34.06 5.40 5.43
N ALA A 461 34.41 4.17 5.83
CA ALA A 461 35.40 3.36 5.16
C ALA A 461 35.01 3.06 3.70
N ILE A 462 33.74 2.71 3.46
CA ILE A 462 33.20 2.49 2.11
C ILE A 462 33.27 3.78 1.27
N ASN A 463 32.92 4.93 1.87
CA ASN A 463 33.04 6.22 1.20
C ASN A 463 34.50 6.56 0.83
N ALA A 464 35.46 6.18 1.66
CA ALA A 464 36.88 6.34 1.35
C ALA A 464 37.31 5.44 0.19
N GLU A 465 36.87 4.17 0.17
CA GLU A 465 37.13 3.25 -0.95
C GLU A 465 36.54 3.79 -2.27
N LEU A 466 35.29 4.27 -2.25
CA LEU A 466 34.64 4.89 -3.41
C LEU A 466 35.43 6.10 -3.92
N TRP A 467 35.93 6.94 -3.03
CA TRP A 467 36.76 8.09 -3.39
C TRP A 467 38.02 7.66 -4.15
N GLU A 468 38.74 6.66 -3.65
CA GLU A 468 39.94 6.13 -4.32
C GLU A 468 39.64 5.52 -5.69
N VAL A 469 38.50 4.82 -5.82
CA VAL A 469 38.05 4.26 -7.10
C VAL A 469 37.72 5.37 -8.08
N GLU A 470 37.00 6.40 -7.67
CA GLU A 470 36.65 7.54 -8.53
C GLU A 470 37.90 8.32 -8.98
N ASP A 471 38.86 8.55 -8.10
CA ASP A 471 40.09 9.26 -8.46
C ASP A 471 40.94 8.46 -9.46
N LYS A 472 41.05 7.13 -9.29
CA LYS A 472 41.72 6.27 -10.28
C LYS A 472 40.99 6.24 -11.62
N LEU A 473 39.65 6.24 -11.62
CA LEU A 473 38.86 6.33 -12.85
C LEU A 473 39.09 7.67 -13.56
N ARG A 474 39.13 8.79 -12.83
CA ARG A 474 39.44 10.13 -13.40
C ARG A 474 40.85 10.20 -13.97
N MET A 475 41.84 9.60 -13.30
CA MET A 475 43.21 9.52 -13.81
C MET A 475 43.26 8.74 -15.12
N ALA A 476 42.65 7.55 -15.15
CA ALA A 476 42.58 6.71 -16.34
C ALA A 476 41.83 7.39 -17.50
N GLU A 477 40.75 8.14 -17.22
CA GLU A 477 40.06 8.96 -18.24
C GLU A 477 40.96 10.07 -18.80
N ASN A 478 41.68 10.79 -17.94
CA ASN A 478 42.62 11.83 -18.37
C ASN A 478 43.76 11.28 -19.22
N GLU A 479 44.27 10.10 -18.86
CA GLU A 479 45.33 9.39 -19.58
C GLU A 479 44.81 8.60 -20.78
N LYS A 480 43.48 8.49 -20.93
CA LYS A 480 42.76 7.70 -21.95
C LYS A 480 43.15 6.21 -21.94
N VAL A 481 43.37 5.65 -20.75
CA VAL A 481 43.70 4.24 -20.54
C VAL A 481 42.44 3.49 -20.11
N PHE A 482 41.94 2.62 -20.98
CA PHE A 482 40.69 1.85 -20.77
C PHE A 482 40.95 0.34 -20.79
N ASP A 483 41.87 -0.09 -19.95
CA ASP A 483 42.31 -1.49 -19.85
C ASP A 483 41.43 -2.33 -18.89
N GLU A 484 41.85 -3.57 -18.63
CA GLU A 484 41.15 -4.45 -17.69
C GLU A 484 41.06 -3.86 -16.27
N ALA A 485 42.05 -3.06 -15.85
CA ALA A 485 42.03 -2.41 -14.55
C ALA A 485 40.97 -1.31 -14.49
N PHE A 486 40.82 -0.50 -15.56
CA PHE A 486 39.72 0.46 -15.68
C PHE A 486 38.34 -0.22 -15.59
N VAL A 487 38.14 -1.32 -16.33
CA VAL A 487 36.88 -2.09 -16.31
C VAL A 487 36.62 -2.67 -14.92
N ALA A 488 37.64 -3.17 -14.24
CA ALA A 488 37.52 -3.70 -12.88
C ALA A 488 37.12 -2.61 -11.87
N LEU A 489 37.73 -1.42 -11.97
CA LEU A 489 37.40 -0.25 -11.16
C LEU A 489 35.96 0.22 -11.42
N ALA A 490 35.57 0.39 -12.68
CA ALA A 490 34.21 0.81 -13.05
C ALA A 490 33.15 -0.17 -12.52
N ARG A 491 33.44 -1.48 -12.57
CA ARG A 491 32.55 -2.50 -12.00
C ARG A 491 32.54 -2.52 -10.47
N SER A 492 33.57 -2.02 -9.81
CA SER A 492 33.59 -1.95 -8.34
C SER A 492 32.65 -0.86 -7.81
N VAL A 493 32.39 0.20 -8.58
CA VAL A 493 31.54 1.33 -8.17
C VAL A 493 30.14 0.88 -7.78
N TYR A 494 29.46 0.08 -8.59
CA TYR A 494 28.11 -0.38 -8.23
C TYR A 494 28.11 -1.32 -7.02
N ARG A 495 29.13 -2.18 -6.87
CA ARG A 495 29.27 -3.08 -5.71
C ARG A 495 29.47 -2.30 -4.42
N LEU A 496 30.32 -1.26 -4.46
CA LEU A 496 30.57 -0.40 -3.31
C LEU A 496 29.35 0.47 -3.00
N ASN A 497 28.65 0.98 -4.01
CA ASN A 497 27.39 1.71 -3.82
C ASN A 497 26.28 0.83 -3.24
N ASP A 498 26.24 -0.46 -3.56
CA ASP A 498 25.30 -1.42 -2.98
C ASP A 498 25.60 -1.66 -1.49
N ARG A 499 26.88 -1.89 -1.15
CA ARG A 499 27.34 -2.04 0.24
C ARG A 499 27.06 -0.77 1.04
N ARG A 500 27.38 0.40 0.49
CA ARG A 500 27.11 1.71 1.10
C ARG A 500 25.63 1.86 1.47
N SER A 501 24.73 1.58 0.55
CA SER A 501 23.29 1.65 0.81
C SER A 501 22.80 0.58 1.79
N GLU A 502 23.43 -0.60 1.83
CA GLU A 502 23.12 -1.60 2.85
C GLU A 502 23.46 -1.11 4.26
N ILE A 503 24.61 -0.46 4.44
CA ILE A 503 25.00 0.13 5.73
C ILE A 503 24.05 1.27 6.12
N LYS A 504 23.70 2.16 5.18
CA LYS A 504 22.72 3.23 5.44
C LYS A 504 21.38 2.69 5.92
N ARG A 505 20.86 1.63 5.29
CA ARG A 505 19.63 0.96 5.74
C ARG A 505 19.78 0.29 7.12
N ARG A 506 20.96 -0.23 7.46
CA ARG A 506 21.21 -0.77 8.80
C ARG A 506 21.18 0.34 9.84
N ILE A 507 21.79 1.50 9.55
CA ILE A 507 21.74 2.69 10.40
C ILE A 507 20.27 3.16 10.55
N ASP A 508 19.52 3.27 9.45
CA ASP A 508 18.10 3.66 9.48
C ASP A 508 17.29 2.77 10.43
N ARG A 509 17.46 1.45 10.34
CA ARG A 509 16.76 0.48 11.20
C ARG A 509 17.17 0.59 12.67
N MET A 510 18.47 0.72 12.94
CA MET A 510 18.98 0.77 14.32
C MET A 510 18.64 2.07 15.02
N ALA A 511 18.62 3.19 14.29
CA ALA A 511 18.34 4.50 14.83
C ALA A 511 16.84 4.87 14.84
N GLY A 512 15.95 4.00 14.36
CA GLY A 512 14.51 4.26 14.30
C GLY A 512 14.15 5.38 13.30
N SER A 513 14.84 5.46 12.17
CA SER A 513 14.61 6.49 11.15
C SER A 513 13.21 6.39 10.55
N SER A 514 12.48 7.51 10.51
CA SER A 514 11.14 7.61 9.90
C SER A 514 11.16 7.59 8.36
N PHE A 515 12.31 7.90 7.76
CA PHE A 515 12.58 7.78 6.33
C PHE A 515 13.60 6.67 6.08
N THR A 516 13.57 6.06 4.90
CA THR A 516 14.58 5.08 4.47
C THR A 516 15.09 5.42 3.07
N GLU A 517 16.34 5.05 2.79
CA GLU A 517 16.90 5.23 1.44
C GLU A 517 16.15 4.37 0.40
N ILE A 518 15.61 5.03 -0.63
CA ILE A 518 14.91 4.37 -1.75
C ILE A 518 15.91 4.10 -2.88
N LYS A 519 16.07 2.84 -3.29
CA LYS A 519 16.77 2.46 -4.52
C LYS A 519 15.98 1.44 -5.33
N SER A 520 16.00 1.61 -6.65
CA SER A 520 15.46 0.65 -7.62
C SER A 520 16.61 0.14 -8.49
N TYR A 521 16.78 -1.17 -8.56
CA TYR A 521 17.69 -1.81 -9.51
C TYR A 521 16.91 -2.80 -10.36
N ALA A 522 17.15 -2.81 -11.67
CA ALA A 522 16.71 -3.89 -12.53
C ALA A 522 17.33 -5.22 -12.05
N GLY A 523 16.50 -6.24 -11.87
CA GLY A 523 16.78 -7.39 -11.03
C GLY A 523 18.14 -8.07 -11.25
N LYS A 524 18.74 -8.54 -10.15
CA LYS A 524 19.75 -9.61 -10.18
C LYS A 524 19.12 -10.82 -10.88
N ARG A 525 19.51 -11.09 -12.13
CA ARG A 525 19.39 -12.43 -12.71
C ARG A 525 20.18 -13.35 -11.79
N LYS A 526 19.49 -14.28 -11.11
CA LYS A 526 20.11 -15.44 -10.49
C LYS A 526 20.56 -16.41 -11.57
#